data_AF-A0A1F4V1M1-F1
#
_entry.id   AF-A0A1F4V1M1-F1
#
_cell.length_a   1.000
_cell.length_b   1.000
_cell.length_c   1.000
_cell.angle_alpha   90.00
_cell.angle_beta   90.00
_cell.angle_gamma   90.00
#
_symmetry.space_group_name_H-M   'P 1'
#
loop_
_entity.id
_entity.type
_entity.pdbx_description
1 polymer ?
#
loop_
_entity_poly.entity_id
_entity_poly.type
_entity_poly.pdbx_seq_one_letter_code
_entity_poly.pdbx_strand_id
1 'polypeptide(L)'
;MPIFLLPCQKLNKFMNKFLKPMIVLMLLVIVSYPASVYAWENDDHSSAICDGEWAKVRVTFKNLESKAMNVVAFDENTGKSVDLGQINPGETKVGIIDLEIHNTEAGRVRFEMTWSSGEEGSDVEYSKHSDEICKKDENGDEDENGNGGEGGENGGGVGGITEEGGDEGEDKKSERLEVNKKVRIGDDEKYSSKAVGVDQSETITFLLEIKNTGEKNIQDIEVEDDLPDELSLISGNLNTTVSEIKDGSGKNLFIVAKVKDGVNLAGKCVTNKVKISWDDESESDEATVCFEDKELTELPKTGVDSNILSALGTVSLIMGTSLKVYANLKKR
;
A
#
# COMPACT_ATOMS: atom_id res chain seq x y z
N MET A 1 -87.66 23.08 3.66
CA MET A 1 -86.41 23.17 2.89
C MET A 1 -86.41 22.05 1.85
N PRO A 2 -86.41 22.35 0.53
CA PRO A 2 -86.35 21.30 -0.47
C PRO A 2 -84.90 20.84 -0.68
N ILE A 3 -84.69 19.54 -0.63
CA ILE A 3 -83.42 18.88 -0.96
C ILE A 3 -83.28 18.91 -2.48
N PHE A 4 -82.32 19.70 -2.97
CA PHE A 4 -81.97 19.73 -4.39
C PHE A 4 -81.24 18.42 -4.76
N LEU A 5 -81.98 17.48 -5.34
CA LEU A 5 -81.42 16.33 -6.04
C LEU A 5 -80.84 16.81 -7.37
N LEU A 6 -79.51 16.89 -7.45
CA LEU A 6 -78.83 17.14 -8.72
C LEU A 6 -78.98 15.91 -9.64
N PRO A 7 -79.28 16.10 -10.94
CA PRO A 7 -79.47 15.02 -11.89
C PRO A 7 -78.16 14.23 -12.09
N CYS A 8 -78.24 12.91 -11.85
CA CYS A 8 -77.15 11.94 -11.82
C CYS A 8 -76.27 11.87 -13.10
N GLN A 9 -76.71 12.46 -14.21
CA GLN A 9 -75.99 12.38 -15.49
C GLN A 9 -74.74 13.29 -15.60
N LYS A 10 -74.63 14.35 -14.80
CA LYS A 10 -73.44 15.24 -14.85
C LYS A 10 -72.23 14.69 -14.07
N LEU A 11 -72.43 13.78 -13.13
CA LEU A 11 -71.34 13.24 -12.30
C LEU A 11 -70.40 12.31 -13.09
N ASN A 12 -70.96 11.49 -14.00
CA ASN A 12 -70.18 10.52 -14.78
C ASN A 12 -69.25 11.19 -15.80
N LYS A 13 -69.64 12.35 -16.33
CA LYS A 13 -68.83 13.13 -17.27
C LYS A 13 -67.68 13.88 -16.57
N PHE A 14 -67.86 14.25 -15.30
CA PHE A 14 -66.82 14.88 -14.48
C PHE A 14 -65.76 13.85 -14.03
N MET A 15 -66.19 12.66 -13.60
CA MET A 15 -65.28 11.58 -13.19
C MET A 15 -64.37 11.11 -14.34
N ASN A 16 -64.90 10.92 -15.55
CA ASN A 16 -64.07 10.46 -16.67
C ASN A 16 -63.09 11.51 -17.20
N LYS A 17 -63.39 12.81 -17.04
CA LYS A 17 -62.57 13.88 -17.61
C LYS A 17 -61.46 14.37 -16.66
N PHE A 18 -61.67 14.28 -15.35
CA PHE A 18 -60.72 14.78 -14.35
C PHE A 18 -60.05 13.68 -13.51
N LEU A 19 -60.74 12.57 -13.20
CA LEU A 19 -60.18 11.54 -12.33
C LEU A 19 -59.20 10.61 -13.07
N LYS A 20 -59.48 10.29 -14.34
CA LYS A 20 -58.59 9.44 -15.16
C LYS A 20 -57.19 10.02 -15.38
N PRO A 21 -57.01 11.29 -15.79
CA PRO A 21 -55.66 11.84 -15.93
C PRO A 21 -54.95 11.99 -14.58
N MET A 22 -55.68 12.22 -13.49
CA MET A 22 -55.08 12.33 -12.15
C MET A 22 -54.63 10.96 -11.60
N ILE A 23 -55.37 9.88 -11.87
CA ILE A 23 -54.96 8.50 -11.54
C ILE A 23 -53.75 8.08 -12.39
N VAL A 24 -53.71 8.46 -13.67
CA VAL A 24 -52.54 8.21 -14.54
C VAL A 24 -51.32 9.01 -14.07
N LEU A 25 -51.51 10.26 -13.61
CA LEU A 25 -50.43 11.08 -13.05
C LEU A 25 -49.95 10.54 -11.68
N MET A 26 -50.85 10.08 -10.81
CA MET A 26 -50.46 9.45 -9.54
C MET A 26 -49.77 8.09 -9.76
N LEU A 27 -50.19 7.30 -10.75
CA LEU A 27 -49.49 6.07 -11.12
C LEU A 27 -48.12 6.34 -11.77
N LEU A 28 -47.94 7.47 -12.46
CA LEU A 28 -46.63 7.88 -13.02
C LEU A 28 -45.65 8.40 -11.96
N VAL A 29 -46.13 9.02 -10.88
CA VAL A 29 -45.26 9.57 -9.81
C VAL A 29 -44.75 8.48 -8.85
N ILE A 30 -45.40 7.31 -8.77
CA ILE A 30 -44.96 6.22 -7.88
C ILE A 30 -43.79 5.41 -8.47
N VAL A 31 -43.46 5.54 -9.77
CA VAL A 31 -42.43 4.70 -10.42
C VAL A 31 -41.03 5.35 -10.46
N SER A 32 -40.81 6.49 -9.79
CA SER A 32 -39.52 7.20 -9.86
C SER A 32 -38.87 7.46 -8.51
N TYR A 33 -39.16 6.65 -7.49
CA TYR A 33 -38.21 6.56 -6.38
C TYR A 33 -37.06 5.70 -6.88
N PRO A 34 -35.84 6.24 -7.04
CA PRO A 34 -34.69 5.38 -7.27
C PRO A 34 -34.69 4.40 -6.10
N ALA A 35 -34.80 3.11 -6.40
CA ALA A 35 -34.51 2.10 -5.41
C ALA A 35 -33.15 2.47 -4.84
N SER A 36 -33.09 2.80 -3.56
CA SER A 36 -31.84 3.05 -2.88
C SER A 36 -31.08 1.74 -2.98
N VAL A 37 -30.14 1.68 -3.93
CA VAL A 37 -29.19 0.59 -4.03
C VAL A 37 -28.35 0.73 -2.77
N TYR A 38 -28.62 -0.11 -1.79
CA TYR A 38 -27.77 -0.23 -0.61
C TYR A 38 -26.46 -0.81 -1.12
N ALA A 39 -25.47 0.05 -1.37
CA ALA A 39 -24.09 -0.37 -1.59
C ALA A 39 -23.61 -1.04 -0.32
N TRP A 40 -22.97 -2.21 -0.45
CA TRP A 40 -22.52 -2.97 0.72
C TRP A 40 -21.24 -2.35 1.27
N GLU A 41 -21.16 -2.17 2.58
CA GLU A 41 -19.95 -1.66 3.23
C GLU A 41 -18.92 -2.81 3.33
N ASN A 42 -17.81 -2.65 2.63
CA ASN A 42 -16.71 -3.60 2.63
C ASN A 42 -15.37 -2.89 2.46
N ASP A 43 -14.29 -3.61 2.71
CA ASP A 43 -12.91 -3.17 2.44
C ASP A 43 -12.20 -4.26 1.63
N ASP A 44 -11.86 -3.92 0.39
CA ASP A 44 -11.28 -4.81 -0.60
C ASP A 44 -9.95 -4.28 -1.15
N HIS A 45 -8.96 -5.17 -1.22
CA HIS A 45 -7.63 -4.83 -1.73
C HIS A 45 -7.09 -5.95 -2.61
N SER A 46 -6.55 -5.60 -3.78
CA SER A 46 -5.76 -6.48 -4.63
C SER A 46 -4.31 -6.00 -4.79
N SER A 47 -3.37 -6.94 -4.87
CA SER A 47 -1.94 -6.68 -5.10
C SER A 47 -1.33 -7.79 -5.95
N ALA A 48 -0.50 -7.43 -6.93
CA ALA A 48 0.23 -8.40 -7.74
C ALA A 48 1.48 -8.87 -6.99
N ILE A 49 1.77 -10.17 -7.06
CA ILE A 49 2.93 -10.82 -6.44
C ILE A 49 3.49 -11.88 -7.39
N CYS A 50 4.75 -12.30 -7.17
CA CYS A 50 5.35 -13.45 -7.84
C CYS A 50 5.48 -14.63 -6.89
N ASP A 51 5.25 -15.84 -7.41
CA ASP A 51 5.55 -17.11 -6.74
C ASP A 51 6.31 -18.01 -7.73
N GLY A 52 7.64 -17.99 -7.61
CA GLY A 52 8.55 -18.50 -8.64
C GLY A 52 8.38 -17.76 -9.95
N GLU A 53 8.22 -18.50 -11.05
CA GLU A 53 8.07 -17.93 -12.38
C GLU A 53 6.66 -17.37 -12.66
N TRP A 54 5.68 -17.62 -11.78
CA TRP A 54 4.27 -17.32 -12.06
C TRP A 54 3.79 -16.07 -11.31
N ALA A 55 3.16 -15.16 -12.06
CA ALA A 55 2.45 -14.01 -11.52
C ALA A 55 1.15 -14.46 -10.85
N LYS A 56 0.88 -13.90 -9.67
CA LYS A 56 -0.33 -14.15 -8.89
C LYS A 56 -0.90 -12.83 -8.40
N VAL A 57 -2.20 -12.80 -8.14
CA VAL A 57 -2.84 -11.66 -7.48
C VAL A 57 -3.28 -12.08 -6.09
N ARG A 58 -2.71 -11.45 -5.08
CA ARG A 58 -3.20 -11.56 -3.71
C ARG A 58 -4.37 -10.60 -3.54
N VAL A 59 -5.50 -11.16 -3.10
CA VAL A 59 -6.72 -10.41 -2.80
C VAL A 59 -7.02 -10.52 -1.31
N THR A 60 -7.47 -9.42 -0.71
CA THR A 60 -7.93 -9.35 0.68
C THR A 60 -9.32 -8.74 0.68
N PHE A 61 -10.23 -9.33 1.45
CA PHE A 61 -11.59 -8.84 1.59
C PHE A 61 -12.01 -8.88 3.06
N LYS A 62 -12.54 -7.78 3.57
CA LYS A 62 -13.08 -7.64 4.92
C LYS A 62 -14.56 -7.28 4.85
N ASN A 63 -15.37 -8.07 5.53
CA ASN A 63 -16.81 -7.85 5.62
C ASN A 63 -17.12 -6.83 6.74
N LEU A 64 -17.58 -5.63 6.39
CA LEU A 64 -18.02 -4.61 7.35
C LEU A 64 -19.53 -4.66 7.63
N GLU A 65 -20.25 -5.52 6.92
CA GLU A 65 -21.68 -5.73 7.09
C GLU A 65 -22.02 -6.55 8.34
N SER A 66 -23.26 -6.40 8.80
CA SER A 66 -23.80 -7.16 9.94
C SER A 66 -24.17 -8.62 9.62
N LYS A 67 -24.05 -9.03 8.35
CA LYS A 67 -24.42 -10.36 7.86
C LYS A 67 -23.26 -11.02 7.12
N ALA A 68 -23.23 -12.35 7.11
CA ALA A 68 -22.22 -13.11 6.39
C ALA A 68 -22.47 -13.09 4.87
N MET A 69 -21.40 -13.03 4.09
CA MET A 69 -21.44 -12.97 2.62
C MET A 69 -20.51 -14.00 1.99
N ASN A 70 -20.89 -14.55 0.84
CA ASN A 70 -20.00 -15.35 0.01
C ASN A 70 -19.31 -14.41 -0.99
N VAL A 71 -17.99 -14.53 -1.12
CA VAL A 71 -17.19 -13.64 -1.96
C VAL A 71 -16.33 -14.44 -2.93
N VAL A 72 -16.40 -14.07 -4.21
CA VAL A 72 -15.52 -14.58 -5.26
C VAL A 72 -14.79 -13.41 -5.90
N ALA A 73 -13.47 -13.48 -5.96
CA ALA A 73 -12.65 -12.44 -6.58
C ALA A 73 -12.19 -12.90 -7.97
N PHE A 74 -12.36 -12.05 -8.98
CA PHE A 74 -12.02 -12.30 -10.38
C PHE A 74 -10.97 -11.29 -10.86
N ASP A 75 -9.88 -11.77 -11.42
CA ASP A 75 -8.98 -10.91 -12.19
C ASP A 75 -9.57 -10.67 -13.58
N GLU A 76 -9.84 -9.42 -13.94
CA GLU A 76 -10.50 -9.09 -15.20
C GLU A 76 -9.60 -9.27 -16.43
N ASN A 77 -8.28 -9.26 -16.24
CA ASN A 77 -7.32 -9.40 -17.33
C ASN A 77 -7.25 -10.85 -17.83
N THR A 78 -7.21 -11.81 -16.91
CA THR A 78 -7.06 -13.24 -17.21
C THR A 78 -8.38 -14.02 -17.16
N GLY A 79 -9.40 -13.48 -16.48
CA GLY A 79 -10.65 -14.18 -16.19
C GLY A 79 -10.52 -15.28 -15.12
N LYS A 80 -9.36 -15.39 -14.47
CA LYS A 80 -9.12 -16.32 -13.36
C LYS A 80 -9.77 -15.80 -12.08
N SER A 81 -10.07 -16.69 -11.15
CA SER A 81 -10.74 -16.33 -9.91
C SER A 81 -10.34 -17.19 -8.72
N VAL A 82 -10.65 -16.68 -7.52
CA VAL A 82 -10.54 -17.41 -6.26
C VAL A 82 -11.84 -17.24 -5.46
N ASP A 83 -12.38 -18.36 -4.98
CA ASP A 83 -13.54 -18.38 -4.08
C ASP A 83 -13.02 -18.22 -2.64
N LEU A 84 -13.35 -17.10 -2.01
CA LEU A 84 -13.02 -16.84 -0.59
C LEU A 84 -14.03 -17.53 0.35
N GLY A 85 -15.14 -18.04 -0.19
CA GLY A 85 -16.25 -18.65 0.52
C GLY A 85 -17.01 -17.65 1.38
N GLN A 86 -17.68 -18.16 2.42
CA GLN A 86 -18.41 -17.35 3.37
C GLN A 86 -17.46 -16.55 4.28
N ILE A 87 -17.70 -15.25 4.40
CA ILE A 87 -16.97 -14.29 5.25
C ILE A 87 -17.98 -13.72 6.25
N ASN A 88 -17.76 -13.99 7.54
CA ASN A 88 -18.64 -13.53 8.61
C ASN A 88 -18.48 -12.03 8.89
N PRO A 89 -19.43 -11.38 9.59
CA PRO A 89 -19.30 -9.98 10.01
C PRO A 89 -17.97 -9.70 10.72
N GLY A 90 -17.22 -8.71 10.24
CA GLY A 90 -15.92 -8.31 10.76
C GLY A 90 -14.76 -9.25 10.41
N GLU A 91 -15.00 -10.35 9.70
CA GLU A 91 -13.96 -11.28 9.26
C GLU A 91 -13.21 -10.74 8.04
N THR A 92 -11.90 -10.98 7.99
CA THR A 92 -11.06 -10.73 6.84
C THR A 92 -10.58 -12.05 6.26
N LYS A 93 -10.68 -12.21 4.94
CA LYS A 93 -10.09 -13.35 4.22
C LYS A 93 -9.10 -12.88 3.15
N VAL A 94 -8.12 -13.73 2.91
CA VAL A 94 -7.09 -13.55 1.88
C VAL A 94 -7.18 -14.72 0.91
N GLY A 95 -7.14 -14.42 -0.38
CA GLY A 95 -7.07 -15.40 -1.46
C GLY A 95 -5.92 -15.09 -2.42
N ILE A 96 -5.53 -16.10 -3.19
CA ILE A 96 -4.52 -15.98 -4.25
C ILE A 96 -5.17 -16.42 -5.56
N ILE A 97 -5.17 -15.54 -6.56
CA ILE A 97 -5.54 -15.85 -7.93
C ILE A 97 -4.25 -16.23 -8.67
N ASP A 98 -4.16 -17.48 -9.11
CA ASP A 98 -3.07 -17.92 -9.98
C ASP A 98 -3.37 -17.49 -11.42
N LEU A 99 -2.54 -16.61 -11.97
CA LEU A 99 -2.78 -16.04 -13.30
C LEU A 99 -2.30 -16.96 -14.42
N GLU A 100 -1.46 -17.97 -14.12
CA GLU A 100 -0.80 -18.84 -15.13
C GLU A 100 -0.07 -18.04 -16.22
N ILE A 101 0.43 -16.85 -15.89
CA ILE A 101 1.28 -16.00 -16.75
C ILE A 101 2.52 -15.56 -15.99
N HIS A 102 3.60 -15.24 -16.71
CA HIS A 102 4.86 -14.80 -16.09
C HIS A 102 4.88 -13.31 -15.74
N ASN A 103 4.12 -12.50 -16.47
CA ASN A 103 4.08 -11.06 -16.27
C ASN A 103 2.62 -10.63 -16.22
N THR A 104 2.25 -9.82 -15.23
CA THR A 104 0.94 -9.17 -15.21
C THR A 104 1.10 -7.68 -15.49
N GLU A 105 0.27 -7.17 -16.38
CA GLU A 105 0.05 -5.72 -16.49
C GLU A 105 -0.77 -5.25 -15.29
N ALA A 106 -0.78 -3.94 -15.03
CA ALA A 106 -1.70 -3.35 -14.06
C ALA A 106 -3.14 -3.70 -14.43
N GLY A 107 -3.93 -4.12 -13.46
CA GLY A 107 -5.24 -4.71 -13.70
C GLY A 107 -6.28 -4.35 -12.64
N ARG A 108 -7.45 -4.97 -12.78
CA ARG A 108 -8.55 -4.83 -11.85
C ARG A 108 -9.01 -6.19 -11.37
N VAL A 109 -9.25 -6.28 -10.08
CA VAL A 109 -9.96 -7.39 -9.47
C VAL A 109 -11.40 -6.97 -9.22
N ARG A 110 -12.34 -7.78 -9.71
CA ARG A 110 -13.77 -7.65 -9.44
C ARG A 110 -14.16 -8.59 -8.31
N PHE A 111 -14.77 -8.07 -7.24
CA PHE A 111 -15.32 -8.86 -6.15
C PHE A 111 -16.82 -9.02 -6.35
N GLU A 112 -17.28 -10.25 -6.55
CA GLU A 112 -18.70 -10.59 -6.61
C GLU A 112 -19.15 -11.10 -5.25
N MET A 113 -20.16 -10.46 -4.68
CA MET A 113 -20.63 -10.72 -3.33
C MET A 113 -22.10 -11.14 -3.34
N THR A 114 -22.44 -12.13 -2.53
CA THR A 114 -23.83 -12.58 -2.31
C THR A 114 -24.08 -12.88 -0.82
N TRP A 115 -25.29 -12.71 -0.32
CA TRP A 115 -25.59 -13.07 1.07
C TRP A 115 -25.52 -14.58 1.29
N SER A 116 -24.78 -15.02 2.32
CA SER A 116 -24.67 -16.45 2.65
C SER A 116 -25.95 -17.05 3.22
N SER A 117 -26.86 -16.20 3.74
CA SER A 117 -28.16 -16.61 4.29
C SER A 117 -29.19 -16.98 3.22
N GLY A 118 -28.88 -16.82 1.93
CA GLY A 118 -29.80 -17.06 0.82
C GLY A 118 -30.85 -15.98 0.62
N GLU A 119 -30.71 -14.84 1.29
CA GLU A 119 -31.49 -13.63 0.98
C GLU A 119 -31.14 -13.10 -0.42
N GLU A 120 -32.10 -12.47 -1.10
CA GLU A 120 -31.84 -11.82 -2.38
C GLU A 120 -30.95 -10.59 -2.17
N GLY A 121 -29.87 -10.52 -2.95
CA GLY A 121 -28.92 -9.42 -2.91
C GLY A 121 -27.58 -9.86 -3.48
N SER A 122 -27.06 -9.06 -4.40
CA SER A 122 -25.70 -9.22 -4.93
C SER A 122 -25.11 -7.83 -5.13
N ASP A 123 -23.81 -7.71 -4.88
CA ASP A 123 -23.07 -6.49 -5.14
C ASP A 123 -21.75 -6.80 -5.84
N VAL A 124 -21.16 -5.79 -6.48
CA VAL A 124 -19.93 -5.89 -7.25
C VAL A 124 -19.03 -4.71 -6.97
N GLU A 125 -17.84 -4.97 -6.45
CA GLU A 125 -16.81 -3.97 -6.17
C GLU A 125 -15.51 -4.23 -6.95
N TYR A 126 -14.65 -3.22 -7.00
CA TYR A 126 -13.42 -3.26 -7.80
C TYR A 126 -12.20 -2.73 -7.05
N SER A 127 -11.15 -3.53 -7.01
CA SER A 127 -9.80 -3.12 -6.59
C SER A 127 -8.84 -3.09 -7.77
N LYS A 128 -7.75 -2.34 -7.65
CA LYS A 128 -6.67 -2.27 -8.64
C LYS A 128 -5.41 -2.91 -8.10
N HIS A 129 -4.65 -3.56 -8.97
CA HIS A 129 -3.28 -3.99 -8.68
C HIS A 129 -2.29 -3.37 -9.70
N SER A 130 -1.04 -3.21 -9.28
CA SER A 130 0.05 -2.78 -10.15
C SER A 130 0.49 -3.88 -11.11
N ASP A 131 1.33 -3.49 -12.07
CA ASP A 131 2.12 -4.41 -12.87
C ASP A 131 3.14 -5.16 -12.01
N GLU A 132 3.45 -6.40 -12.40
CA GLU A 132 4.45 -7.24 -11.75
C GLU A 132 5.07 -8.19 -12.79
N ILE A 133 6.40 -8.22 -12.85
CA ILE A 133 7.18 -9.03 -13.79
C ILE A 133 7.87 -10.15 -13.01
N CYS A 134 7.48 -11.40 -13.25
CA CYS A 134 8.10 -12.55 -12.59
C CYS A 134 9.21 -13.11 -13.48
N LYS A 135 10.44 -13.12 -12.95
CA LYS A 135 11.60 -13.64 -13.67
C LYS A 135 11.53 -15.16 -13.70
N LYS A 136 11.92 -15.72 -14.83
CA LYS A 136 12.23 -17.13 -14.95
C LYS A 136 13.54 -17.38 -14.20
N ASP A 137 13.62 -18.38 -13.35
CA ASP A 137 14.90 -18.73 -12.72
C ASP A 137 15.84 -19.22 -13.84
N GLU A 138 16.74 -18.38 -14.33
CA GLU A 138 17.74 -18.74 -15.35
C GLU A 138 18.87 -19.62 -14.78
N ASN A 139 18.72 -20.13 -13.56
CA ASN A 139 19.69 -21.01 -12.93
C ASN A 139 19.51 -22.46 -13.39
N GLY A 140 20.28 -22.83 -14.42
CA GLY A 140 20.63 -24.24 -14.57
C GLY A 140 21.08 -24.68 -15.95
N ASP A 141 21.99 -23.96 -16.62
CA ASP A 141 22.87 -24.56 -17.63
C ASP A 141 24.20 -23.79 -17.62
N GLU A 142 25.03 -24.04 -16.60
CA GLU A 142 26.47 -23.77 -16.70
C GLU A 142 27.04 -24.73 -17.75
N ASP A 143 27.06 -24.30 -19.01
CA ASP A 143 27.89 -24.91 -20.03
C ASP A 143 29.36 -24.77 -19.62
N GLU A 144 29.91 -25.84 -19.03
CA GLU A 144 31.35 -26.06 -18.89
C GLU A 144 32.01 -26.05 -20.28
N ASN A 145 32.38 -24.87 -20.77
CA ASN A 145 33.24 -24.76 -21.94
C ASN A 145 34.64 -24.30 -21.50
N GLY A 146 35.41 -25.29 -21.06
CA GLY A 146 36.83 -25.15 -20.83
C GLY A 146 37.56 -24.84 -22.14
N ASN A 147 38.17 -23.66 -22.22
CA ASN A 147 39.19 -23.37 -23.23
C ASN A 147 40.49 -22.94 -22.53
N GLY A 148 41.33 -23.95 -22.26
CA GLY A 148 42.73 -23.75 -21.92
C GLY A 148 43.55 -23.49 -23.18
N GLY A 149 44.32 -22.40 -23.17
CA GLY A 149 45.26 -22.06 -24.23
C GLY A 149 46.29 -21.05 -23.73
N GLU A 150 47.33 -21.57 -23.08
CA GLU A 150 48.54 -20.86 -22.69
C GLU A 150 49.34 -20.35 -23.90
N GLY A 151 50.05 -19.23 -23.73
CA GLY A 151 51.47 -19.16 -24.11
C GLY A 151 51.90 -18.08 -25.11
N GLY A 152 52.78 -17.19 -24.63
CA GLY A 152 53.71 -16.38 -25.42
C GLY A 152 53.55 -14.87 -25.21
N GLU A 153 54.57 -14.03 -25.06
CA GLU A 153 56.03 -14.18 -25.04
C GLU A 153 56.60 -12.84 -24.53
N ASN A 154 57.81 -12.86 -23.96
CA ASN A 154 58.55 -11.67 -23.53
C ASN A 154 58.96 -10.77 -24.71
N GLY A 155 58.91 -9.45 -24.53
CA GLY A 155 59.53 -8.49 -25.44
C GLY A 155 59.76 -7.12 -24.81
N GLY A 156 61.00 -6.85 -24.39
CA GLY A 156 61.44 -5.52 -23.96
C GLY A 156 61.76 -4.59 -25.14
N GLY A 157 61.46 -3.29 -24.97
CA GLY A 157 61.85 -2.18 -25.85
C GLY A 157 61.44 -0.86 -25.18
N VAL A 158 62.36 -0.15 -24.53
CA VAL A 158 63.07 1.03 -25.06
C VAL A 158 62.15 2.15 -25.55
N GLY A 159 62.04 3.19 -24.70
CA GLY A 159 62.20 4.60 -25.06
C GLY A 159 61.27 5.20 -26.12
N GLY A 160 60.28 5.98 -25.67
CA GLY A 160 59.53 6.90 -26.52
C GLY A 160 58.73 7.86 -25.66
N ILE A 161 58.99 9.15 -25.82
CA ILE A 161 58.29 10.28 -25.21
C ILE A 161 56.88 10.31 -25.82
N THR A 162 55.82 10.19 -25.01
CA THR A 162 54.44 10.42 -25.48
C THR A 162 53.66 11.19 -24.44
N GLU A 163 53.43 12.45 -24.81
CA GLU A 163 52.19 13.23 -24.71
C GLU A 163 51.32 13.05 -23.47
N GLU A 164 51.08 14.18 -22.81
CA GLU A 164 50.06 14.44 -21.80
C GLU A 164 48.69 13.94 -22.30
N GLY A 165 48.41 12.66 -22.06
CA GLY A 165 47.12 12.06 -22.24
C GLY A 165 46.17 12.65 -21.22
N GLY A 166 45.25 13.49 -21.70
CA GLY A 166 44.07 13.87 -20.94
C GLY A 166 43.37 12.60 -20.48
N ASP A 167 43.44 12.36 -19.18
CA ASP A 167 42.62 11.40 -18.46
C ASP A 167 41.17 11.83 -18.66
N GLU A 168 40.58 11.40 -19.79
CA GLU A 168 39.15 11.41 -20.02
C GLU A 168 38.57 10.50 -18.94
N GLY A 169 38.31 11.10 -17.79
CA GLY A 169 37.79 10.41 -16.63
C GLY A 169 36.51 9.73 -17.06
N GLU A 170 36.56 8.42 -17.23
CA GLU A 170 35.37 7.60 -17.41
C GLU A 170 34.47 7.91 -16.21
N ASP A 171 33.34 8.56 -16.49
CA ASP A 171 32.30 8.86 -15.52
C ASP A 171 31.81 7.52 -14.97
N LYS A 172 32.37 7.12 -13.82
CA LYS A 172 31.97 5.91 -13.11
C LYS A 172 30.52 6.08 -12.70
N LYS A 173 29.63 5.43 -13.44
CA LYS A 173 28.21 5.32 -13.08
C LYS A 173 28.09 4.86 -11.64
N SER A 174 27.27 5.56 -10.86
CA SER A 174 27.07 5.28 -9.43
C SER A 174 25.94 4.27 -9.20
N GLU A 175 26.12 3.40 -8.22
CA GLU A 175 25.06 2.59 -7.62
C GLU A 175 24.60 3.32 -6.35
N ARG A 176 23.28 3.42 -6.15
CA ARG A 176 22.72 4.06 -4.96
C ARG A 176 21.27 3.60 -4.76
N LEU A 177 21.01 2.97 -3.62
CA LEU A 177 19.64 2.73 -3.15
C LEU A 177 19.27 3.68 -2.03
N GLU A 178 17.99 4.00 -1.97
CA GLU A 178 17.35 4.68 -0.85
C GLU A 178 16.19 3.80 -0.37
N VAL A 179 16.05 3.64 0.95
CA VAL A 179 14.90 2.97 1.56
C VAL A 179 14.14 3.97 2.41
N ASN A 180 12.82 3.97 2.29
CA ASN A 180 11.93 4.70 3.18
C ASN A 180 10.91 3.73 3.78
N LYS A 181 10.75 3.77 5.10
CA LYS A 181 9.79 2.98 5.84
C LYS A 181 8.69 3.87 6.37
N LYS A 182 7.45 3.48 6.10
CA LYS A 182 6.26 4.18 6.55
C LYS A 182 5.29 3.19 7.17
N VAL A 183 4.35 3.72 7.94
CA VAL A 183 3.28 2.97 8.58
C VAL A 183 1.94 3.63 8.30
N ARG A 184 0.91 2.80 8.18
CA ARG A 184 -0.50 3.17 8.25
C ARG A 184 -1.24 2.24 9.21
N ILE A 185 -2.37 2.70 9.72
CA ILE A 185 -3.17 2.00 10.71
C ILE A 185 -4.55 1.70 10.13
N GLY A 186 -5.02 0.47 10.35
CA GLY A 186 -6.28 -0.01 9.78
C GLY A 186 -6.34 0.22 8.28
N ASP A 187 -7.37 0.94 7.86
CA ASP A 187 -7.73 1.17 6.46
C ASP A 187 -7.38 2.62 6.02
N ASP A 188 -6.56 3.33 6.80
CA ASP A 188 -6.10 4.67 6.47
C ASP A 188 -5.36 4.68 5.12
N GLU A 189 -5.71 5.62 4.23
CA GLU A 189 -5.01 5.78 2.94
C GLU A 189 -3.60 6.36 3.09
N LYS A 190 -3.28 6.93 4.26
CA LYS A 190 -2.07 7.74 4.46
C LYS A 190 -0.99 6.97 5.20
N TYR A 191 0.15 6.86 4.53
CA TYR A 191 1.40 6.41 5.13
C TYR A 191 2.18 7.58 5.75
N SER A 192 2.77 7.36 6.93
CA SER A 192 3.68 8.30 7.61
C SER A 192 4.84 7.56 8.27
N SER A 193 5.93 8.25 8.63
CA SER A 193 7.00 7.63 9.43
C SER A 193 6.58 7.39 10.89
N LYS A 194 5.47 7.99 11.34
CA LYS A 194 4.95 7.85 12.70
C LYS A 194 3.42 7.85 12.73
N ALA A 195 2.84 6.85 13.39
CA ALA A 195 1.42 6.79 13.78
C ALA A 195 1.27 7.01 15.29
N VAL A 196 0.19 7.69 15.71
CA VAL A 196 -0.11 8.01 17.11
C VAL A 196 -1.60 7.81 17.37
N GLY A 197 -1.97 7.44 18.60
CA GLY A 197 -3.37 7.19 18.94
C GLY A 197 -3.90 5.85 18.43
N VAL A 198 -3.01 4.85 18.30
CA VAL A 198 -3.35 3.56 17.72
C VAL A 198 -4.02 2.67 18.75
N ASP A 199 -5.13 2.04 18.38
CA ASP A 199 -5.79 1.02 19.20
C ASP A 199 -5.07 -0.32 19.03
N GLN A 200 -4.91 -1.07 20.12
CA GLN A 200 -4.16 -2.34 20.10
C GLN A 200 -4.83 -3.43 19.24
N SER A 201 -6.12 -3.29 18.94
CA SER A 201 -6.87 -4.19 18.06
C SER A 201 -6.69 -3.87 16.57
N GLU A 202 -6.09 -2.73 16.22
CA GLU A 202 -5.92 -2.33 14.82
C GLU A 202 -4.82 -3.12 14.12
N THR A 203 -4.99 -3.25 12.81
CA THR A 203 -3.95 -3.80 11.93
C THR A 203 -2.95 -2.70 11.59
N ILE A 204 -1.67 -3.05 11.64
CA ILE A 204 -0.55 -2.15 11.36
C ILE A 204 0.07 -2.59 10.04
N THR A 205 0.08 -1.70 9.04
CA THR A 205 0.74 -1.97 7.75
C THR A 205 1.96 -1.11 7.60
N PHE A 206 3.14 -1.75 7.55
CA PHE A 206 4.39 -1.12 7.18
C PHE A 206 4.60 -1.22 5.66
N LEU A 207 4.96 -0.09 5.05
CA LEU A 207 5.37 0.02 3.65
C LEU A 207 6.87 0.33 3.62
N LEU A 208 7.60 -0.48 2.86
CA LEU A 208 9.01 -0.29 2.56
C LEU A 208 9.10 0.16 1.09
N GLU A 209 9.54 1.39 0.85
CA GLU A 209 9.77 1.95 -0.48
C GLU A 209 11.28 1.93 -0.77
N ILE A 210 11.72 1.01 -1.62
CA ILE A 210 13.12 0.91 -2.07
C ILE A 210 13.23 1.59 -3.42
N LYS A 211 14.14 2.55 -3.57
CA LYS A 211 14.33 3.31 -4.81
C LYS A 211 15.78 3.31 -5.24
N ASN A 212 16.03 3.02 -6.51
CA ASN A 212 17.34 3.21 -7.11
C ASN A 212 17.48 4.65 -7.61
N THR A 213 18.39 5.39 -6.97
CA THR A 213 18.71 6.78 -7.30
C THR A 213 20.06 6.91 -8.00
N GLY A 214 20.73 5.80 -8.28
CA GLY A 214 21.94 5.71 -9.09
C GLY A 214 21.65 5.58 -10.59
N GLU A 215 22.71 5.32 -11.36
CA GLU A 215 22.71 5.25 -12.83
C GLU A 215 22.90 3.82 -13.38
N LYS A 216 22.94 2.83 -12.49
CA LYS A 216 23.05 1.41 -12.82
C LYS A 216 21.93 0.63 -12.15
N ASN A 217 21.52 -0.46 -12.79
CA ASN A 217 20.68 -1.47 -12.14
C ASN A 217 21.44 -2.09 -10.97
N ILE A 218 20.73 -2.36 -9.88
CA ILE A 218 21.28 -3.01 -8.69
C ILE A 218 20.54 -4.32 -8.51
N GLN A 219 21.29 -5.39 -8.25
CA GLN A 219 20.78 -6.76 -8.15
C GLN A 219 21.02 -7.33 -6.76
N ASP A 220 20.39 -8.47 -6.47
CA ASP A 220 20.61 -9.26 -5.25
C ASP A 220 20.51 -8.45 -3.95
N ILE A 221 19.50 -7.58 -3.86
CA ILE A 221 19.31 -6.68 -2.74
C ILE A 221 18.70 -7.47 -1.59
N GLU A 222 19.45 -7.66 -0.51
CA GLU A 222 18.97 -8.29 0.71
C GLU A 222 18.14 -7.30 1.52
N VAL A 223 16.93 -7.68 1.90
CA VAL A 223 16.00 -6.89 2.72
C VAL A 223 15.74 -7.64 4.01
N GLU A 224 16.09 -7.01 5.14
CA GLU A 224 15.86 -7.51 6.49
C GLU A 224 14.96 -6.53 7.25
N ASP A 225 13.85 -7.01 7.80
CA ASP A 225 12.91 -6.26 8.60
C ASP A 225 12.89 -6.78 10.04
N ASP A 226 13.27 -5.92 10.98
CA ASP A 226 13.30 -6.23 12.41
C ASP A 226 11.96 -5.88 13.06
N LEU A 227 10.98 -6.77 12.85
CA LEU A 227 9.63 -6.61 13.39
C LEU A 227 9.67 -6.72 14.93
N PRO A 228 9.20 -5.70 15.68
CA PRO A 228 9.25 -5.69 17.14
C PRO A 228 8.57 -6.90 17.78
N ASP A 229 9.16 -7.39 18.88
CA ASP A 229 8.69 -8.56 19.62
C ASP A 229 7.24 -8.43 20.13
N GLU A 230 6.73 -7.22 20.29
CA GLU A 230 5.35 -6.96 20.70
C GLU A 230 4.31 -7.18 19.59
N LEU A 231 4.77 -7.28 18.34
CA LEU A 231 3.92 -7.47 17.15
C LEU A 231 4.03 -8.90 16.63
N SER A 232 2.90 -9.45 16.16
CA SER A 232 2.85 -10.68 15.38
C SER A 232 2.64 -10.37 13.91
N LEU A 233 3.47 -10.98 13.07
CA LEU A 233 3.32 -10.94 11.62
C LEU A 233 1.99 -11.57 11.20
N ILE A 234 1.18 -10.83 10.44
CA ILE A 234 -0.01 -11.34 9.75
C ILE A 234 0.36 -11.73 8.32
N SER A 235 1.09 -10.86 7.61
CA SER A 235 1.55 -11.14 6.25
C SER A 235 2.74 -10.28 5.82
N GLY A 236 3.43 -10.71 4.76
CA GLY A 236 4.67 -10.11 4.29
C GLY A 236 5.86 -11.05 4.51
N ASN A 237 7.05 -10.60 4.17
CA ASN A 237 8.30 -11.33 4.41
C ASN A 237 9.28 -10.42 5.16
N LEU A 238 9.82 -10.91 6.29
CA LEU A 238 10.80 -10.19 7.09
C LEU A 238 12.23 -10.32 6.54
N ASN A 239 12.49 -11.34 5.70
CA ASN A 239 13.80 -11.56 5.09
C ASN A 239 13.59 -11.98 3.63
N THR A 240 13.91 -11.10 2.69
CA THR A 240 13.70 -11.36 1.26
C THR A 240 14.84 -10.78 0.43
N THR A 241 15.04 -11.34 -0.77
CA THR A 241 15.94 -10.78 -1.76
C THR A 241 15.11 -10.13 -2.87
N VAL A 242 15.45 -8.89 -3.26
CA VAL A 242 14.93 -8.24 -4.45
C VAL A 242 15.96 -8.41 -5.56
N SER A 243 15.63 -9.22 -6.56
CA SER A 243 16.60 -9.64 -7.58
C SER A 243 17.15 -8.49 -8.42
N GLU A 244 16.36 -7.45 -8.70
CA GLU A 244 16.83 -6.28 -9.43
C GLU A 244 15.94 -5.05 -9.21
N ILE A 245 16.56 -3.87 -9.07
CA ILE A 245 15.91 -2.57 -9.22
C ILE A 245 16.65 -1.77 -10.29
N LYS A 246 15.96 -1.47 -11.39
CA LYS A 246 16.50 -0.69 -12.51
C LYS A 246 16.78 0.75 -12.10
N ASP A 247 17.67 1.41 -12.84
CA ASP A 247 17.96 2.83 -12.67
C ASP A 247 16.68 3.69 -12.67
N GLY A 248 16.57 4.59 -11.69
CA GLY A 248 15.41 5.47 -11.53
C GLY A 248 14.08 4.80 -11.13
N SER A 249 14.05 3.47 -11.00
CA SER A 249 12.87 2.71 -10.58
C SER A 249 12.84 2.44 -9.07
N GLY A 250 11.76 1.81 -8.59
CA GLY A 250 11.64 1.41 -7.19
C GLY A 250 10.73 0.20 -7.02
N LYS A 251 10.78 -0.38 -5.82
CA LYS A 251 9.98 -1.52 -5.40
C LYS A 251 9.34 -1.22 -4.06
N ASN A 252 8.07 -1.60 -3.92
CA ASN A 252 7.35 -1.51 -2.67
C ASN A 252 7.17 -2.90 -2.08
N LEU A 253 7.44 -3.03 -0.78
CA LEU A 253 7.18 -4.24 0.00
C LEU A 253 6.25 -3.89 1.18
N PHE A 254 5.41 -4.84 1.55
CA PHE A 254 4.41 -4.66 2.60
C PHE A 254 4.57 -5.69 3.72
N ILE A 255 4.51 -5.21 4.95
CA ILE A 255 4.51 -6.04 6.16
C ILE A 255 3.29 -5.65 6.98
N VAL A 256 2.38 -6.61 7.15
CA VAL A 256 1.14 -6.44 7.92
C VAL A 256 1.31 -7.17 9.24
N ALA A 257 1.07 -6.47 10.34
CA ALA A 257 1.21 -7.00 11.69
C ALA A 257 0.06 -6.56 12.59
N LYS A 258 -0.06 -7.22 13.75
CA LYS A 258 -0.95 -6.81 14.84
C LYS A 258 -0.22 -6.94 16.17
N VAL A 259 -0.73 -6.31 17.22
CA VAL A 259 -0.23 -6.52 18.59
C VAL A 259 -0.47 -7.99 18.99
N LYS A 260 0.53 -8.62 19.61
CA LYS A 260 0.41 -9.99 20.14
C LYS A 260 -0.62 -10.05 21.26
N ASP A 261 -1.34 -11.16 21.34
CA ASP A 261 -2.32 -11.39 22.40
C ASP A 261 -1.64 -11.34 23.79
N GLY A 262 -2.24 -10.59 24.71
CA GLY A 262 -1.73 -10.42 26.08
C GLY A 262 -0.62 -9.38 26.24
N VAL A 263 -0.14 -8.76 25.16
CA VAL A 263 0.76 -7.61 25.23
C VAL A 263 -0.07 -6.34 25.45
N ASN A 264 0.36 -5.48 26.38
CA ASN A 264 -0.25 -4.17 26.60
C ASN A 264 0.74 -3.06 26.22
N LEU A 265 0.39 -2.33 25.17
CA LEU A 265 1.18 -1.21 24.63
C LEU A 265 0.62 0.17 25.00
N ALA A 266 -0.44 0.26 25.80
CA ALA A 266 -1.03 1.54 26.20
C ALA A 266 0.04 2.47 26.79
N GLY A 267 0.17 3.66 26.22
CA GLY A 267 1.20 4.61 26.67
C GLY A 267 2.61 4.37 26.10
N LYS A 268 2.77 3.50 25.09
CA LYS A 268 4.08 3.13 24.53
C LYS A 268 4.14 3.30 23.03
N CYS A 269 5.36 3.41 22.52
CA CYS A 269 5.65 3.33 21.11
C CYS A 269 6.49 2.09 20.79
N VAL A 270 6.27 1.50 19.62
CA VAL A 270 7.12 0.47 19.03
C VAL A 270 7.70 1.00 17.72
N THR A 271 8.95 0.65 17.42
CA THR A 271 9.65 1.12 16.23
C THR A 271 10.08 -0.08 15.42
N ASN A 272 9.59 -0.18 14.19
CA ASN A 272 9.96 -1.24 13.26
C ASN A 272 11.06 -0.72 12.32
N LYS A 273 12.17 -1.44 12.22
CA LYS A 273 13.35 -1.04 11.44
C LYS A 273 13.53 -1.94 10.22
N VAL A 274 13.92 -1.35 9.08
CA VAL A 274 14.32 -2.11 7.89
C VAL A 274 15.78 -1.80 7.60
N LYS A 275 16.51 -2.81 7.14
CA LYS A 275 17.83 -2.68 6.54
C LYS A 275 17.81 -3.31 5.16
N ILE A 276 18.39 -2.62 4.19
CA ILE A 276 18.70 -3.17 2.88
C ILE A 276 20.21 -3.22 2.69
N SER A 277 20.70 -4.26 2.03
CA SER A 277 22.13 -4.41 1.71
C SER A 277 22.29 -4.84 0.24
N TRP A 278 23.28 -4.29 -0.44
CA TRP A 278 23.63 -4.62 -1.83
C TRP A 278 25.14 -4.48 -1.98
N ASP A 279 25.80 -5.49 -2.53
CA ASP A 279 27.28 -5.57 -2.57
C ASP A 279 27.90 -5.32 -1.17
N ASP A 280 28.77 -4.32 -1.04
CA ASP A 280 29.40 -3.90 0.22
C ASP A 280 28.69 -2.67 0.85
N GLU A 281 27.53 -2.27 0.34
CA GLU A 281 26.75 -1.11 0.77
C GLU A 281 25.47 -1.52 1.52
N SER A 282 24.95 -0.60 2.35
CA SER A 282 23.69 -0.82 3.06
C SER A 282 23.03 0.51 3.45
N GLU A 283 21.70 0.51 3.53
CA GLU A 283 20.88 1.64 3.99
C GLU A 283 19.81 1.12 4.97
N SER A 284 19.31 1.97 5.86
CA SER A 284 18.27 1.58 6.82
C SER A 284 17.31 2.72 7.10
N ASP A 285 16.05 2.38 7.37
CA ASP A 285 15.04 3.33 7.84
C ASP A 285 14.12 2.71 8.89
N GLU A 286 13.32 3.53 9.56
CA GLU A 286 12.42 3.09 10.63
C GLU A 286 11.06 3.79 10.62
N ALA A 287 10.03 3.08 11.07
CA ALA A 287 8.69 3.64 11.29
C ALA A 287 8.22 3.34 12.71
N THR A 288 7.53 4.32 13.33
CA THR A 288 7.12 4.25 14.74
C THR A 288 5.60 4.24 14.90
N VAL A 289 5.08 3.41 15.80
CA VAL A 289 3.66 3.31 16.14
C VAL A 289 3.47 3.56 17.63
N CYS A 290 2.65 4.54 18.01
CA CYS A 290 2.38 4.87 19.41
C CYS A 290 0.91 4.62 19.80
N PHE A 291 0.71 3.87 20.87
CA PHE A 291 -0.59 3.45 21.42
C PHE A 291 -1.01 4.30 22.63
N GLU A 292 -0.72 5.60 22.59
CA GLU A 292 -1.16 6.57 23.58
C GLU A 292 -2.53 7.14 23.20
N ASP A 293 -3.44 7.22 24.16
CA ASP A 293 -4.65 8.04 23.99
C ASP A 293 -4.21 9.46 23.67
N LYS A 294 -4.69 9.96 22.53
CA LYS A 294 -4.35 11.28 22.01
C LYS A 294 -5.04 12.35 22.86
N GLU A 295 -4.62 12.54 24.11
CA GLU A 295 -4.80 13.83 24.77
C GLU A 295 -3.76 14.79 24.20
N LEU A 296 -4.05 15.31 22.99
CA LEU A 296 -3.57 16.64 22.67
C LEU A 296 -4.26 17.59 23.65
N THR A 297 -3.77 17.69 24.89
CA THR A 297 -3.87 18.96 25.62
C THR A 297 -3.30 19.99 24.66
N GLU A 298 -4.17 20.84 24.12
CA GLU A 298 -3.78 22.03 23.41
C GLU A 298 -2.57 22.61 24.15
N LEU A 299 -1.45 22.80 23.43
CA LEU A 299 -0.32 23.54 23.98
C LEU A 299 -0.92 24.75 24.71
N PRO A 300 -0.61 24.97 26.01
CA PRO A 300 -1.13 26.14 26.69
C PRO A 300 -0.79 27.30 25.78
N LYS A 301 -1.78 28.11 25.39
CA LYS A 301 -1.53 29.29 24.56
C LYS A 301 -0.35 30.01 25.20
N THR A 302 0.84 29.92 24.60
CA THR A 302 1.99 30.72 24.99
C THR A 302 1.77 32.11 24.39
N GLY A 303 0.63 32.70 24.72
CA GLY A 303 0.44 34.13 24.73
C GLY A 303 1.07 34.58 26.04
N VAL A 304 2.26 35.17 25.94
CA VAL A 304 2.68 36.13 26.93
C VAL A 304 1.63 37.23 26.88
N ASP A 305 0.61 37.16 27.73
CA ASP A 305 -0.18 38.34 28.05
C ASP A 305 0.84 39.40 28.47
N SER A 306 0.83 40.52 27.76
CA SER A 306 1.88 41.54 27.67
C SER A 306 2.16 42.33 28.96
N ASN A 307 1.84 41.78 30.14
CA ASN A 307 1.97 42.44 31.44
C ASN A 307 2.99 41.80 32.41
N ILE A 308 3.67 40.69 32.05
CA ILE A 308 4.60 40.00 32.98
C ILE A 308 6.09 40.18 32.62
N LEU A 309 6.41 40.86 31.52
CA LEU A 309 7.80 41.01 31.04
C LEU A 309 8.48 42.32 31.46
N SER A 310 8.59 42.59 32.77
CA SER A 310 9.43 43.70 33.27
C SER A 310 10.29 43.41 34.49
N ALA A 311 10.26 42.20 35.09
CA ALA A 311 10.89 42.03 36.41
C ALA A 311 12.07 41.06 36.52
N LEU A 312 12.35 40.16 35.57
CA LEU A 312 13.50 39.26 35.64
C LEU A 312 13.95 39.00 34.21
N GLY A 313 15.13 39.39 33.75
CA GLY A 313 16.40 39.29 34.44
C GLY A 313 17.28 38.41 33.57
N THR A 314 18.03 39.06 32.67
CA THR A 314 19.18 38.57 31.92
C THR A 314 19.88 37.35 32.53
N VAL A 315 19.70 36.16 31.95
CA VAL A 315 20.72 35.11 31.98
C VAL A 315 20.75 34.40 30.62
N SER A 316 21.90 34.52 29.99
CA SER A 316 22.37 33.86 28.78
C SER A 316 22.21 32.34 28.82
N LEU A 317 22.00 31.71 27.66
CA LEU A 317 22.80 30.55 27.25
C LEU A 317 22.71 30.33 25.74
N ILE A 318 23.83 30.69 25.11
CA ILE A 318 24.27 30.30 23.77
C ILE A 318 24.66 28.82 23.83
N MET A 319 23.93 27.92 23.17
CA MET A 319 24.37 26.61 22.63
C MET A 319 23.27 26.14 21.66
N GLY A 320 23.49 25.65 20.46
CA GLY A 320 24.67 25.42 19.66
C GLY A 320 24.18 25.00 18.28
N THR A 321 24.63 25.69 17.24
CA THR A 321 24.44 25.31 15.84
C THR A 321 25.34 24.11 15.55
N SER A 322 24.76 22.92 15.43
CA SER A 322 25.44 21.79 14.79
C SER A 322 25.27 21.92 13.28
N LEU A 323 26.17 22.69 12.68
CA LEU A 323 26.47 22.63 11.25
C LEU A 323 26.88 21.18 10.90
N LYS A 324 26.11 20.53 10.02
CA LYS A 324 26.59 19.38 9.26
C LYS A 324 27.65 19.88 8.27
N VAL A 325 28.92 19.68 8.60
CA VAL A 325 30.03 19.74 7.65
C VAL A 325 30.38 18.29 7.32
N TYR A 326 29.95 17.81 6.15
CA TYR A 326 30.58 16.64 5.54
C TYR A 326 31.74 17.13 4.68
N ALA A 327 32.93 17.04 5.24
CA ALA A 327 34.16 17.21 4.49
C ALA A 327 34.49 15.89 3.79
N ASN A 328 34.54 15.96 2.46
CA ASN A 328 35.23 15.02 1.59
C ASN A 328 36.66 14.77 2.10
N LEU A 329 37.03 13.51 2.36
CA LEU A 329 38.42 13.10 2.53
C LEU A 329 38.79 12.09 1.43
N LYS A 330 39.41 12.64 0.40
CA LYS A 330 40.13 11.95 -0.67
C LYS A 330 41.61 11.82 -0.27
N LYS A 331 42.18 10.63 -0.53
CA LYS A 331 43.60 10.23 -0.64
C LYS A 331 44.38 9.85 0.63
N ARG A 332 44.74 8.56 0.69
CA ARG A 332 46.06 8.10 0.23
C ARG A 332 45.92 6.87 -0.64
#